data_AF-A0A6M3XY58-F1
#
_entry.id   AF-A0A6M3XY58-F1
#
_cell.length_a   1.000
_cell.length_b   1.000
_cell.length_c   1.000
_cell.angle_alpha   90.00
_cell.angle_beta   90.00
_cell.angle_gamma   90.00
#
_symmetry.space_group_name_H-M   'P 1'
#
loop_
_entity.id
_entity.type
_entity.pdbx_description
1 polymer ?
#
loop_
_entity_poly.entity_id
_entity_poly.type
_entity_poly.pdbx_seq_one_letter_code
_entity_poly.pdbx_strand_id
1 'polypeptide(L)'
;MILGRNDLALRLVNRTGISAYQIDVLDGKKYCPTYDEVAVMLLKTNFEKYKYKNDVRDCDKFAVMLWGFVIQHFFDNPEWEYGWAFGLALGKFQHTGGVRHALNFAFTQDRDLIFPEPQNDHIYLHDGHDRCDRLCC
;
A
#
# COMPACT_ATOMS: atom_id res chain seq x y z
N MET A 1 12.79 -9.63 2.91
CA MET A 1 13.63 -8.59 3.57
C MET A 1 12.89 -8.07 4.80
N ILE A 2 13.58 -7.70 5.89
CA ILE A 2 12.97 -7.11 7.10
C ILE A 2 13.48 -5.67 7.26
N LEU A 3 12.59 -4.71 7.51
CA LEU A 3 12.95 -3.32 7.80
C LEU A 3 12.65 -2.97 9.26
N GLY A 4 13.58 -2.24 9.88
CA GLY A 4 13.37 -1.64 11.20
C GLY A 4 12.51 -0.38 11.12
N ARG A 5 11.88 0.00 12.24
CA ARG A 5 11.04 1.22 12.35
C ARG A 5 11.72 2.49 11.82
N ASN A 6 12.96 2.74 12.22
CA ASN A 6 13.68 3.95 11.83
C ASN A 6 14.05 3.96 10.34
N ASP A 7 14.38 2.79 9.78
CA ASP A 7 14.71 2.66 8.35
C ASP A 7 13.50 2.91 7.46
N LEU A 8 12.32 2.44 7.88
CA LEU A 8 11.06 2.61 7.15
C LEU A 8 10.69 4.09 7.05
N ALA A 9 10.75 4.79 8.18
CA ALA A 9 10.45 6.21 8.24
C ALA A 9 11.43 7.00 7.36
N LEU A 10 12.75 6.82 7.54
CA LEU A 10 13.77 7.52 6.75
C LEU A 10 13.60 7.31 5.23
N ARG A 11 13.25 6.11 4.81
CA ARG A 11 13.03 5.81 3.38
C ARG A 11 11.82 6.53 2.82
N LEU A 12 10.70 6.60 3.56
CA LEU A 12 9.54 7.38 3.15
C LEU A 12 9.89 8.86 2.99
N VAL A 13 10.64 9.44 3.93
CA VAL A 13 11.08 10.84 3.85
C VAL A 13 11.89 11.09 2.58
N ASN A 14 12.95 10.31 2.39
CA ASN A 14 13.92 10.54 1.34
C ASN A 14 13.33 10.31 -0.06
N ARG A 15 12.35 9.41 -0.19
CA ARG A 15 11.73 9.06 -1.46
C ARG A 15 10.55 9.95 -1.85
N THR A 16 9.81 10.51 -0.88
CA THR A 16 8.59 11.25 -1.20
C THR A 16 8.81 12.76 -1.38
N GLY A 17 9.90 13.32 -0.85
CA GLY A 17 10.15 14.77 -0.92
C GLY A 17 9.08 15.64 -0.22
N ILE A 18 8.20 15.02 0.58
CA ILE A 18 7.08 15.70 1.26
C ILE A 18 7.63 16.47 2.46
N SER A 19 7.30 17.76 2.57
CA SER A 19 7.83 18.65 3.62
C SER A 19 7.02 18.67 4.92
N ALA A 20 5.85 18.03 4.96
CA ALA A 20 5.02 17.88 6.14
C ALA A 20 4.31 16.51 6.11
N TYR A 21 4.84 15.56 6.88
CA TYR A 21 4.27 14.23 7.03
C TYR A 21 4.38 13.79 8.50
N GLN A 22 3.45 12.95 8.93
CA GLN A 22 3.57 12.16 10.14
C GLN A 22 3.64 10.71 9.70
N ILE A 23 4.69 10.00 10.11
CA ILE A 23 4.86 8.56 9.86
C ILE A 23 4.77 7.84 11.19
N ASP A 24 3.67 7.13 11.38
CA ASP A 24 3.48 6.27 12.53
C ASP A 24 3.81 4.83 12.13
N VAL A 25 5.00 4.38 12.51
CA VAL A 25 5.37 2.97 12.32
C VAL A 25 4.94 2.20 13.55
N LEU A 26 3.94 1.33 13.43
CA LEU A 26 3.33 0.71 14.61
C LEU A 26 4.22 -0.37 15.26
N ASP A 27 5.10 -1.03 14.48
CA ASP A 27 5.96 -2.12 14.98
C ASP A 27 7.45 -1.90 14.71
N GLY A 28 8.30 -2.59 15.47
CA GLY A 28 9.76 -2.46 15.36
C GLY A 28 10.38 -3.13 14.13
N LYS A 29 9.77 -4.20 13.61
CA LYS A 29 10.21 -4.97 12.45
C LYS A 29 9.02 -5.32 11.56
N LYS A 30 9.20 -5.26 10.25
CA LYS A 30 8.18 -5.58 9.24
C LYS A 30 8.74 -6.42 8.10
N TYR A 31 7.96 -7.38 7.61
CA TYR A 31 8.26 -8.13 6.39
C TYR A 31 8.00 -7.26 5.16
N CYS A 32 8.97 -7.10 4.27
CA CYS A 32 8.77 -6.44 2.98
C CYS A 32 8.22 -7.45 1.98
N PRO A 33 6.98 -7.32 1.47
CA PRO A 33 6.45 -8.23 0.47
C PRO A 33 7.17 -8.09 -0.88
N THR A 34 7.05 -9.07 -1.75
CA THR A 34 7.38 -8.93 -3.17
C THR A 34 6.28 -8.14 -3.89
N TYR A 35 6.57 -7.66 -5.10
CA TYR A 35 5.55 -7.07 -5.96
C TYR A 35 4.41 -8.07 -6.23
N ASP A 36 4.75 -9.30 -6.59
CA ASP A 36 3.78 -10.36 -6.91
C ASP A 36 2.88 -10.70 -5.72
N GLU A 37 3.43 -10.73 -4.50
CA GLU A 37 2.65 -10.92 -3.28
C GLU A 37 1.58 -9.82 -3.12
N VAL A 38 1.94 -8.56 -3.38
CA VAL A 38 0.99 -7.44 -3.31
C VAL A 38 -0.05 -7.51 -4.44
N ALA A 39 0.37 -7.84 -5.66
CA ALA A 39 -0.53 -7.98 -6.80
C ALA A 39 -1.55 -9.12 -6.59
N VAL A 40 -1.10 -10.28 -6.11
CA VAL A 40 -1.98 -11.41 -5.76
C VAL A 40 -2.96 -11.01 -4.65
N MET A 41 -2.51 -10.23 -3.67
CA MET A 41 -3.40 -9.76 -2.60
C MET A 41 -4.49 -8.83 -3.10
N LEU A 42 -4.19 -7.90 -4.01
CA LEU A 42 -5.19 -7.03 -4.64
C LEU A 42 -6.27 -7.86 -5.36
N LEU A 43 -5.85 -8.77 -6.23
CA LEU A 43 -6.76 -9.63 -7.01
C LEU A 43 -7.68 -10.49 -6.12
N LYS A 44 -7.18 -10.94 -4.96
CA LYS A 44 -8.00 -11.71 -4.01
C LYS A 44 -9.12 -10.89 -3.38
N THR A 45 -8.94 -9.57 -3.23
CA THR A 45 -9.95 -8.72 -2.58
C THR A 45 -11.22 -8.56 -3.41
N ASN A 46 -11.12 -8.62 -4.74
CA ASN A 46 -12.21 -8.33 -5.67
C ASN A 46 -12.86 -6.94 -5.45
N PHE A 47 -12.09 -5.98 -4.95
CA PHE A 47 -12.60 -4.65 -4.61
C PHE A 47 -12.93 -3.78 -5.82
N GLU A 48 -12.33 -4.04 -6.97
CA GLU A 48 -12.63 -3.43 -8.27
C GLU A 48 -14.09 -3.63 -8.71
N LYS A 49 -14.77 -4.64 -8.17
CA LYS A 49 -16.20 -4.89 -8.43
C LYS A 49 -17.12 -3.92 -7.70
N TYR A 50 -16.61 -3.23 -6.69
CA TYR A 50 -17.40 -2.29 -5.92
C TYR A 50 -17.35 -0.89 -6.55
N LYS A 51 -18.53 -0.30 -6.75
CA LYS A 51 -18.62 1.08 -7.22
C LYS A 51 -18.24 2.06 -6.13
N TYR A 52 -17.42 3.04 -6.49
CA TYR A 52 -17.19 4.23 -5.68
C TYR A 52 -18.52 4.91 -5.33
N LYS A 53 -18.69 5.28 -4.07
CA LYS A 53 -19.80 6.09 -3.59
C LYS A 53 -19.29 7.09 -2.56
N ASN A 54 -19.43 8.37 -2.86
CA ASN A 54 -18.95 9.46 -2.01
C ASN A 54 -19.39 9.26 -0.55
N ASP A 55 -18.44 9.42 0.38
CA ASP A 55 -18.61 9.30 1.84
C ASP A 55 -19.12 7.95 2.39
N VAL A 56 -19.43 6.98 1.52
CA VAL A 56 -19.96 5.66 1.91
C VAL A 56 -18.98 4.55 1.61
N ARG A 57 -18.37 4.64 0.43
CA ARG A 57 -17.38 3.70 -0.10
C ARG A 57 -16.47 4.48 -1.05
N ASP A 58 -15.81 5.46 -0.47
CA ASP A 58 -14.80 6.30 -1.09
C ASP A 58 -13.39 5.79 -0.76
N CYS A 59 -12.38 6.53 -1.22
CA CYS A 59 -11.00 6.09 -1.25
C CYS A 59 -10.47 5.59 0.11
N ASP A 60 -10.84 6.26 1.21
CA ASP A 60 -10.37 5.88 2.56
C ASP A 60 -10.96 4.54 3.01
N LYS A 61 -12.22 4.25 2.68
CA LYS A 61 -12.86 2.96 2.97
C LYS A 61 -12.19 1.83 2.21
N PHE A 62 -11.90 2.02 0.92
CA PHE A 62 -11.17 1.03 0.14
C PHE A 62 -9.78 0.77 0.71
N ALA A 63 -9.05 1.84 1.04
CA ALA A 63 -7.70 1.71 1.59
C ALA A 63 -7.69 0.97 2.95
N VAL A 64 -8.65 1.30 3.83
CA VAL A 64 -8.82 0.65 5.13
C VAL A 64 -9.22 -0.82 4.98
N MET A 65 -10.12 -1.13 4.04
CA MET A 65 -10.51 -2.52 3.77
C MET A 65 -9.33 -3.36 3.28
N LEU A 66 -8.49 -2.81 2.38
CA LEU A 66 -7.30 -3.54 1.89
C LEU A 66 -6.30 -3.75 3.02
N TRP A 67 -6.07 -2.74 3.86
CA TRP A 67 -5.21 -2.89 5.03
C TRP A 67 -5.72 -3.96 6.00
N GLY A 68 -7.02 -3.98 6.27
CA GLY A 68 -7.66 -5.02 7.08
C GLY A 68 -7.52 -6.41 6.46
N PHE A 69 -7.65 -6.53 5.14
CA PHE A 69 -7.48 -7.78 4.42
C PHE A 69 -6.04 -8.31 4.51
N VAL A 70 -5.03 -7.44 4.40
CA VAL A 70 -3.62 -7.79 4.60
C VAL A 70 -3.33 -8.23 6.04
N ILE A 71 -3.93 -7.55 7.02
CA ILE A 71 -3.81 -7.95 8.44
C ILE A 71 -4.44 -9.33 8.67
N GLN A 72 -5.65 -9.56 8.15
CA GLN A 72 -6.30 -10.88 8.28
C GLN A 72 -5.46 -11.98 7.63
N HIS A 73 -4.89 -11.71 6.46
CA HIS A 73 -4.00 -12.66 5.79
C HIS A 73 -2.80 -13.04 6.65
N PHE A 74 -2.21 -12.10 7.41
CA PHE A 74 -1.17 -12.43 8.39
C PHE A 74 -1.68 -13.34 9.51
N PHE A 75 -2.86 -13.06 10.07
CA PHE A 75 -3.44 -13.92 11.12
C PHE A 75 -3.79 -15.33 10.65
N ASP A 76 -4.14 -15.49 9.38
CA ASP A 76 -4.44 -16.78 8.76
C ASP A 76 -3.17 -17.60 8.46
N ASN A 77 -1.97 -17.00 8.55
CA ASN A 77 -0.68 -17.63 8.28
C ASN A 77 0.23 -17.53 9.53
N PRO A 78 -0.02 -18.37 10.56
CA PRO A 78 0.63 -18.26 11.87
C PRO A 78 2.14 -18.54 11.85
N GLU A 79 2.66 -19.08 10.76
CA GLU A 79 4.10 -19.26 10.55
C GLU A 79 4.84 -17.94 10.25
N TRP A 80 4.12 -16.84 10.00
CA TRP A 80 4.72 -15.53 9.77
C TRP A 80 5.07 -14.84 11.09
N GLU A 81 6.34 -14.49 11.24
CA GLU A 81 6.85 -13.82 12.45
C GLU A 81 6.57 -12.30 12.44
N TYR A 82 6.43 -11.69 11.26
CA TYR A 82 6.34 -10.24 11.09
C TYR A 82 5.21 -9.86 10.14
N GLY A 83 4.39 -8.89 10.54
CA GLY A 83 3.42 -8.26 9.65
C GLY A 83 4.09 -7.54 8.49
N TRP A 84 3.33 -7.34 7.41
CA TRP A 84 3.85 -6.66 6.21
C TRP A 84 4.21 -5.20 6.48
N ALA A 85 5.22 -4.70 5.77
CA ALA A 85 5.60 -3.30 5.65
C ALA A 85 4.60 -2.59 4.74
N PHE A 86 3.33 -2.61 5.15
CA PHE A 86 2.16 -2.18 4.40
C PHE A 86 1.34 -1.22 5.25
N GLY A 87 0.81 -0.15 4.65
CA GLY A 87 0.09 0.88 5.38
C GLY A 87 -0.88 1.69 4.54
N LEU A 88 -1.29 2.82 5.10
CA LEU A 88 -2.22 3.78 4.54
C LEU A 88 -1.51 5.10 4.30
N ALA A 89 -1.72 5.70 3.14
CA ALA A 89 -1.27 7.04 2.80
C ALA A 89 -2.49 7.94 2.55
N LEU A 90 -2.56 9.06 3.28
CA LEU A 90 -3.61 10.07 3.13
C LEU A 90 -2.95 11.38 2.73
N GLY A 91 -3.46 12.03 1.69
CA GLY A 91 -2.83 13.27 1.22
C GLY A 91 -3.43 13.82 -0.05
N LYS A 92 -2.82 14.89 -0.56
CA LYS A 92 -3.09 15.39 -1.91
C LYS A 92 -2.08 14.74 -2.86
N PHE A 93 -2.57 14.01 -3.84
CA PHE A 93 -1.69 13.29 -4.77
C PHE A 93 -1.68 13.95 -6.13
N GLN A 94 -0.50 14.08 -6.75
CA GLN A 94 -0.38 14.73 -8.06
C GLN A 94 -1.11 13.94 -9.16
N HIS A 95 -1.12 12.61 -9.10
CA HIS A 95 -1.80 11.77 -10.09
C HIS A 95 -3.33 11.96 -10.08
N THR A 96 -3.91 12.42 -8.97
CA THR A 96 -5.33 12.80 -8.89
C THR A 96 -5.57 14.28 -9.23
N GLY A 97 -4.58 14.99 -9.76
CA GLY A 97 -4.66 16.43 -9.99
C GLY A 97 -4.60 17.26 -8.69
N GLY A 98 -3.97 16.72 -7.64
CA GLY A 98 -3.84 17.39 -6.34
C GLY A 98 -5.09 17.25 -5.44
N VAL A 99 -6.00 16.34 -5.78
CA VAL A 99 -7.20 16.04 -4.99
C VAL A 99 -6.81 15.19 -3.77
N ARG A 100 -7.52 15.40 -2.65
CA ARG A 100 -7.36 14.56 -1.46
C ARG A 100 -7.76 13.13 -1.81
N HIS A 101 -6.85 12.20 -1.59
CA HIS A 101 -7.05 10.78 -1.86
C HIS A 101 -6.51 9.95 -0.70
N ALA A 102 -6.90 8.68 -0.69
CA ALA A 102 -6.39 7.68 0.22
C ALA A 102 -5.93 6.48 -0.58
N LEU A 103 -4.72 6.02 -0.30
CA LEU A 103 -4.09 4.87 -0.95
C LEU A 103 -3.46 3.96 0.09
N ASN A 104 -3.08 2.77 -0.35
CA ASN A 104 -2.16 1.96 0.40
C ASN A 104 -0.73 2.18 -0.09
N PHE A 105 0.25 1.82 0.73
CA PHE A 105 1.64 1.77 0.33
C PHE A 105 2.31 0.51 0.88
N ALA A 106 3.35 0.04 0.19
CA ALA A 106 4.18 -1.05 0.65
C ALA A 106 5.66 -0.81 0.32
N PHE A 107 6.55 -1.31 1.19
CA PHE A 107 7.96 -1.44 0.85
C PHE A 107 8.26 -2.84 0.37
N THR A 108 8.77 -2.97 -0.85
CA THR A 108 9.06 -4.27 -1.45
C THR A 108 10.41 -4.82 -1.03
N GLN A 109 10.64 -6.12 -1.24
CA GLN A 109 11.95 -6.75 -1.05
C GLN A 109 13.08 -6.06 -1.84
N ASP A 110 12.75 -5.54 -3.02
CA ASP A 110 13.66 -4.80 -3.90
C ASP A 110 13.95 -3.37 -3.41
N ARG A 111 13.46 -3.02 -2.21
CA ARG A 111 13.62 -1.71 -1.56
C ARG A 111 12.83 -0.61 -2.23
N ASP A 112 11.83 -0.95 -3.04
CA ASP A 112 10.96 0.03 -3.67
C ASP A 112 9.75 0.37 -2.82
N LEU A 113 9.27 1.60 -3.01
CA LEU A 113 8.01 2.07 -2.46
C LEU A 113 6.97 1.97 -3.56
N ILE A 114 5.92 1.20 -3.30
CA ILE A 114 4.80 1.00 -4.23
C ILE A 114 3.50 1.45 -3.59
N PHE A 115 2.54 1.86 -4.42
CA PHE A 115 1.23 2.36 -4.01
C PHE A 115 0.12 1.53 -4.68
N PRO A 116 -0.30 0.42 -4.05
CA PRO A 116 -1.44 -0.35 -4.52
C PRO A 116 -2.76 0.44 -4.40
N GLU A 117 -3.52 0.48 -5.50
CA GLU A 117 -4.85 1.10 -5.60
C GLU A 117 -5.93 0.02 -5.57
N PRO A 118 -6.60 -0.19 -4.41
CA PRO A 118 -7.63 -1.21 -4.26
C PRO A 118 -8.85 -1.02 -5.17
N GLN A 119 -9.07 0.16 -5.75
CA GLN A 119 -10.26 0.40 -6.58
C GLN A 119 -10.15 -0.15 -8.01
N ASN A 120 -8.94 -0.39 -8.50
CA ASN A 120 -8.70 -0.80 -9.89
C ASN A 120 -7.57 -1.82 -10.07
N ASP A 121 -7.01 -2.34 -8.98
CA ASP A 121 -5.90 -3.30 -8.95
C ASP A 121 -4.57 -2.78 -9.55
N HIS A 122 -4.42 -1.47 -9.76
CA HIS A 122 -3.16 -0.89 -10.22
C HIS A 122 -2.14 -0.79 -9.06
N ILE A 123 -0.86 -0.87 -9.40
CA ILE A 123 0.25 -0.63 -8.47
C ILE A 123 1.14 0.46 -9.06
N TYR A 124 1.10 1.64 -8.47
CA TYR A 124 1.94 2.75 -8.89
C TYR A 124 3.32 2.68 -8.24
N LEU A 125 4.37 2.96 -8.99
CA LEU A 125 5.73 3.11 -8.46
C LEU A 125 5.96 4.55 -7.99
N HIS A 126 6.86 4.74 -7.03
CA HIS A 126 7.14 6.06 -6.45
C HIS A 126 7.66 7.11 -7.45
N ASP A 127 8.22 6.68 -8.58
CA ASP A 127 8.77 7.53 -9.63
C ASP A 127 7.69 7.98 -10.64
N GLY A 128 6.43 7.62 -10.37
CA GLY A 128 5.30 7.95 -11.24
C GLY A 128 5.15 7.01 -12.44
N HIS A 129 5.97 5.96 -12.54
CA HIS A 129 5.76 4.90 -13.53
C HIS A 129 4.69 3.92 -13.03
N ASP A 130 3.69 3.65 -13.87
CA ASP A 130 2.70 2.60 -13.63
C ASP A 130 3.29 1.27 -14.10
N ARG A 131 3.47 0.29 -13.20
CA ARG A 131 3.70 -1.09 -13.61
C ARG A 131 2.34 -1.75 -13.74
N CYS A 132 1.74 -1.60 -14.91
CA CYS A 132 0.55 -2.36 -15.26
C CYS A 132 0.98 -3.75 -15.76
N ASP A 133 1.50 -4.58 -14.86
CA ASP A 133 1.70 -6.00 -15.16
C ASP A 133 0.34 -6.68 -15.04
N ARG A 134 -0.50 -6.56 -16.08
CA ARG A 134 -1.63 -7.46 -16.23
C ARG A 134 -1.07 -8.87 -16.33
N LEU A 135 -0.98 -9.56 -15.19
CA LEU A 135 -0.82 -11.01 -15.08
C LEU A 135 -2.04 -11.78 -15.65
N CYS A 136 -2.92 -11.09 -16.39
CA CYS A 136 -4.06 -11.62 -17.11
C CYS A 136 -3.98 -11.17 -18.58
N CYS A 137 -3.24 -11.94 -19.39
CA CYS A 137 -3.69 -12.25 -20.75
C CYS A 137 -4.76 -13.33 -20.66
#